data_AF-A0AA35SMB8-F1
#
_entry.id   AF-A0AA35SMB8-F1
#
_cell.length_a   1.000
_cell.length_b   1.000
_cell.length_c   1.000
_cell.angle_alpha   90.00
_cell.angle_beta   90.00
_cell.angle_gamma   90.00
#
_symmetry.space_group_name_H-M   'P 1'
#
loop_
_entity.id
_entity.type
_entity.pdbx_description
1 polymer ?
#
loop_
_entity_poly.entity_id
_entity_poly.type
_entity_poly.pdbx_seq_one_letter_code
_entity_poly.pdbx_strand_id
1 'polypeptide(L)'
;MARWKERFGNLGISTDSLQVCIKSLGTFALKNQELQSVIDESLKSMKSFFMWIYVVILKLGEEPVPSNMKQHLNAEELKLVVHFLKKRLAKSAAGSSQSFNLELVGQYLVDEDLKIVEEKQPSFWERLLQEAELDSNAIPWLFSPSPVKSLLQLLNSLVRDVAAAFATTKETICQTFTPKPSVPLLPSTTGDSEVSKIDSKIGELVCEGKRCVYYPSARDLFLVVYGDETQQMRCCRACVRGVPGLADQEKSGTEPLNLLSVQVYNGETLSVLLEYRSSERDDVMFNAVAQLPVKPVLNLANEAFGELALEGYECHDVGRFLTQIHSLGPFHAVSMAVSGPRRLAAVFSRRTKKVRLFDVDAEEEEEEEEEEG
;
A
#
# COMPACT_ATOMS: atom_id res chain seq x y z
N MET A 1 -6.81 1.12 -22.79
CA MET A 1 -6.08 2.18 -22.05
C MET A 1 -4.81 2.59 -22.78
N ALA A 2 -3.79 1.74 -22.93
CA ALA A 2 -2.51 2.12 -23.56
C ALA A 2 -2.61 2.64 -25.01
N ARG A 3 -3.63 2.22 -25.78
CA ARG A 3 -3.89 2.75 -27.14
C ARG A 3 -4.37 4.21 -27.14
N TRP A 4 -4.92 4.70 -26.03
CA TRP A 4 -5.40 6.07 -25.88
C TRP A 4 -4.28 6.94 -25.32
N LYS A 5 -3.32 7.28 -26.18
CA LYS A 5 -2.11 8.03 -25.82
C LYS A 5 -2.43 9.41 -25.23
N GLU A 6 -3.51 10.05 -25.66
CA GLU A 6 -3.93 11.37 -25.16
C GLU A 6 -4.25 11.37 -23.66
N ARG A 7 -4.86 10.30 -23.14
CA ARG A 7 -5.24 10.21 -21.72
C ARG A 7 -4.21 9.46 -20.87
N PHE A 8 -3.59 8.43 -21.43
CA PHE A 8 -2.75 7.49 -20.67
C PHE A 8 -1.27 7.52 -21.08
N GLY A 9 -0.87 8.34 -22.05
CA GLY A 9 0.53 8.46 -22.48
C GLY A 9 1.45 8.91 -21.35
N ASN A 10 0.96 9.80 -20.48
CA ASN A 10 1.73 10.32 -19.34
C ASN A 10 1.96 9.29 -18.21
N LEU A 11 1.34 8.11 -18.30
CA LEU A 11 1.57 7.00 -17.36
C LEU A 11 2.74 6.10 -17.80
N GLY A 12 3.38 6.37 -18.94
CA GLY A 12 4.54 5.60 -19.41
C GLY A 12 4.23 4.17 -19.86
N ILE A 13 2.95 3.82 -20.05
CA ILE A 13 2.52 2.48 -20.48
C ILE A 13 2.56 2.42 -22.01
N SER A 14 3.49 1.66 -22.57
CA SER A 14 3.60 1.49 -24.02
C SER A 14 2.70 0.35 -24.54
N THR A 15 2.19 0.51 -25.77
CA THR A 15 1.43 -0.56 -26.45
C THR A 15 2.29 -1.78 -26.73
N ASP A 16 3.57 -1.56 -27.01
CA ASP A 16 4.50 -2.58 -27.48
C ASP A 16 4.94 -3.48 -26.31
N SER A 17 5.22 -2.87 -25.14
CA SER A 17 5.50 -3.61 -23.91
C SER A 17 4.30 -4.49 -23.50
N LEU A 18 3.07 -3.97 -23.61
CA LEU A 18 1.87 -4.77 -23.33
C LEU A 18 1.67 -5.88 -24.37
N GLN A 19 2.03 -5.65 -25.63
CA GLN A 19 1.95 -6.68 -26.66
C GLN A 19 2.94 -7.82 -26.37
N VAL A 20 4.13 -7.52 -25.86
CA VAL A 20 5.08 -8.53 -25.37
C VAL A 20 4.45 -9.32 -24.21
N CYS A 21 3.85 -8.65 -23.22
CA CYS A 21 3.15 -9.35 -22.13
C CYS A 21 2.04 -10.28 -22.63
N ILE A 22 1.24 -9.82 -23.59
CA ILE A 22 0.16 -10.63 -24.19
C ILE A 22 0.73 -11.84 -24.93
N LYS A 23 1.84 -11.68 -25.67
CA LYS A 23 2.53 -12.79 -26.33
C LYS A 23 3.08 -13.80 -25.33
N SER A 24 3.72 -13.34 -24.25
CA SER A 24 4.24 -14.20 -23.18
C SER A 24 3.11 -14.93 -22.45
N LEU A 25 1.98 -14.26 -22.21
CA LEU A 25 0.78 -14.87 -21.62
C LEU A 25 0.19 -15.96 -22.53
N GLY A 26 0.06 -15.68 -23.82
CA GLY A 26 -0.43 -16.66 -24.80
C GLY A 26 0.49 -17.87 -24.91
N THR A 27 1.81 -17.65 -24.91
CA THR A 27 2.82 -18.72 -24.90
C THR A 27 2.73 -19.58 -23.63
N PHE A 28 2.55 -18.95 -22.47
CA PHE A 28 2.33 -19.63 -21.19
C PHE A 28 1.02 -20.43 -21.19
N ALA A 29 -0.07 -19.88 -21.73
CA ALA A 29 -1.35 -20.57 -21.86
C ALA A 29 -1.26 -21.81 -22.75
N LEU A 30 -0.58 -21.71 -23.91
CA LEU A 30 -0.31 -22.85 -24.78
C LEU A 30 0.49 -23.94 -24.03
N LYS A 31 1.48 -23.54 -23.22
CA LYS A 31 2.26 -24.50 -22.44
C LYS A 31 1.47 -25.17 -21.32
N ASN A 32 0.54 -24.45 -20.69
CA ASN A 32 -0.42 -25.05 -19.75
C ASN A 32 -1.32 -26.10 -20.43
N GLN A 33 -1.79 -25.81 -21.64
CA GLN A 33 -2.60 -26.76 -22.40
C GLN A 33 -1.78 -28.00 -22.82
N GLU A 34 -0.52 -27.80 -23.21
CA GLU A 34 0.42 -28.89 -23.45
C GLU A 34 0.61 -29.76 -22.20
N LEU A 35 0.88 -29.14 -21.04
CA LEU A 35 1.02 -29.84 -19.77
C LEU A 35 -0.25 -30.64 -19.42
N GLN A 36 -1.43 -30.05 -19.60
CA GLN A 36 -2.70 -30.76 -19.38
C GLN A 36 -2.81 -32.00 -20.27
N SER A 37 -2.48 -31.87 -21.56
CA SER A 37 -2.44 -33.01 -22.49
C SER A 37 -1.45 -34.09 -22.06
N VAL A 38 -0.28 -33.70 -21.56
CA VAL A 38 0.75 -34.65 -21.06
C VAL A 38 0.28 -35.35 -19.79
N ILE A 39 -0.37 -34.64 -18.88
CA ILE A 39 -0.96 -35.22 -17.67
C ILE A 39 -2.01 -36.26 -18.05
N ASP A 40 -2.95 -35.92 -18.93
CA ASP A 40 -4.02 -36.81 -19.37
C ASP A 40 -3.47 -38.07 -20.07
N GLU A 41 -2.48 -37.92 -20.96
CA GLU A 41 -1.80 -39.05 -21.60
C GLU A 41 -1.05 -39.91 -20.56
N SER A 42 -0.38 -39.29 -19.59
CA SER A 42 0.33 -39.99 -18.53
C SER A 42 -0.60 -40.78 -17.62
N LEU A 43 -1.74 -40.21 -17.22
CA LEU A 43 -2.72 -40.87 -16.37
C LEU A 43 -3.39 -42.03 -17.10
N LYS A 44 -3.76 -41.83 -18.36
CA LYS A 44 -4.36 -42.90 -19.19
C LYS A 44 -3.39 -44.07 -19.38
N SER A 45 -2.14 -43.77 -19.75
CA SER A 45 -1.13 -44.82 -19.98
C SER A 45 -0.71 -45.53 -18.69
N MET A 46 -0.56 -44.80 -17.59
CA MET A 46 -0.24 -45.36 -16.28
C MET A 46 -1.38 -46.23 -15.74
N LYS A 47 -2.64 -45.81 -15.90
CA LYS A 47 -3.82 -46.61 -15.54
C LYS A 47 -3.85 -47.93 -16.32
N SER A 48 -3.70 -47.89 -17.65
CA SER A 48 -3.67 -49.11 -18.48
C SER A 48 -2.50 -50.03 -18.10
N PHE A 49 -1.33 -49.47 -17.81
CA PHE A 49 -0.16 -50.23 -17.37
C PHE A 49 -0.37 -50.93 -16.02
N PHE A 50 -0.85 -50.21 -14.99
CA PHE A 50 -1.10 -50.80 -13.68
C PHE A 50 -2.20 -51.85 -13.71
N MET A 51 -3.28 -51.59 -14.47
CA MET A 51 -4.34 -52.58 -14.68
C MET A 51 -3.80 -53.85 -15.33
N TRP A 52 -2.96 -53.71 -16.37
CA TRP A 52 -2.32 -54.85 -17.01
C TRP A 52 -1.41 -55.62 -16.05
N ILE A 53 -0.53 -54.95 -15.30
CA ILE A 53 0.34 -55.59 -14.30
C ILE A 53 -0.47 -56.31 -13.24
N TYR A 54 -1.52 -55.67 -12.72
CA TYR A 54 -2.36 -56.26 -11.67
C TYR A 54 -3.02 -57.57 -12.14
N VAL A 55 -3.54 -57.60 -13.37
CA VAL A 55 -4.08 -58.85 -13.94
C VAL A 55 -2.99 -59.91 -14.13
N VAL A 56 -1.78 -59.52 -14.51
CA VAL A 56 -0.65 -60.46 -14.62
C VAL A 56 -0.28 -61.03 -13.24
N ILE A 57 -0.24 -60.21 -12.20
CA ILE A 57 0.05 -60.65 -10.82
C ILE A 57 -1.02 -61.65 -10.34
N LEU A 58 -2.31 -61.34 -10.52
CA LEU A 58 -3.41 -62.25 -10.13
C LEU A 58 -3.34 -63.59 -10.87
N LYS A 59 -2.99 -63.57 -12.17
CA LYS A 59 -2.81 -64.79 -12.96
C LYS A 59 -1.64 -65.64 -12.46
N LEU A 60 -0.56 -65.00 -12.04
CA LEU A 60 0.62 -65.71 -11.49
C LEU A 60 0.38 -66.22 -10.06
N GLY A 61 -0.50 -65.56 -9.30
CA GLY A 61 -0.91 -65.97 -7.95
C GLY A 61 -2.06 -66.99 -7.90
N GLU A 62 -2.51 -67.50 -9.05
CA GLU A 62 -3.67 -68.42 -9.20
C GLU A 62 -4.99 -67.90 -8.61
N GLU A 63 -5.13 -66.58 -8.42
CA GLU A 63 -6.35 -65.95 -7.92
C GLU A 63 -7.36 -65.68 -9.04
N PRO A 64 -8.69 -65.75 -8.76
CA PRO A 64 -9.71 -65.50 -9.77
C PRO A 64 -9.72 -64.02 -10.18
N VAL A 65 -9.29 -63.72 -11.41
CA VAL A 65 -9.35 -62.37 -11.98
C VAL A 65 -10.81 -61.90 -12.09
N PRO A 66 -11.19 -60.76 -11.46
CA PRO A 66 -12.54 -60.22 -11.53
C PRO A 66 -12.97 -59.97 -12.98
N SER A 67 -14.22 -60.32 -13.32
CA SER A 67 -14.80 -60.18 -14.67
C SER A 67 -14.71 -58.74 -15.21
N ASN A 68 -14.83 -57.74 -14.33
CA ASN A 68 -14.68 -56.32 -14.66
C ASN A 68 -13.28 -55.96 -15.19
N MET A 69 -12.23 -56.71 -14.84
CA MET A 69 -10.85 -56.43 -15.28
C MET A 69 -10.48 -57.16 -16.58
N LYS A 70 -11.18 -58.24 -16.93
CA LYS A 70 -10.95 -58.98 -18.17
C LYS A 70 -11.41 -58.20 -19.41
N GLN A 71 -12.42 -57.33 -19.27
CA GLN A 71 -12.90 -56.46 -20.35
C GLN A 71 -11.89 -55.34 -20.72
N HIS A 72 -11.02 -54.94 -19.79
CA HIS A 72 -10.00 -53.91 -20.01
C HIS A 72 -8.74 -54.42 -20.72
N LEU A 73 -8.61 -55.72 -21.00
CA LEU A 73 -7.51 -56.25 -21.84
C LEU A 73 -7.87 -56.22 -23.33
N ASN A 74 -8.47 -55.12 -23.80
CA ASN A 74 -8.75 -54.91 -25.21
C ASN A 74 -7.44 -54.69 -26.00
N ALA A 75 -7.44 -54.99 -27.31
CA ALA A 75 -6.28 -54.84 -28.18
C ALA A 75 -5.73 -53.40 -28.23
N GLU A 76 -6.59 -52.40 -28.04
CA GLU A 76 -6.19 -50.98 -27.95
C GLU A 76 -5.48 -50.63 -26.64
N GLU A 77 -5.94 -51.17 -25.52
CA GLU A 77 -5.28 -50.98 -24.22
C GLU A 77 -3.92 -51.69 -24.20
N LEU A 78 -3.83 -52.87 -24.82
CA LEU A 78 -2.56 -53.57 -24.99
C LEU A 78 -1.57 -52.75 -25.85
N LYS A 79 -2.03 -52.07 -26.90
CA LYS A 79 -1.21 -51.14 -27.69
C LYS A 79 -0.71 -49.96 -26.85
N LEU A 80 -1.56 -49.40 -25.98
CA LEU A 80 -1.17 -48.33 -25.05
C LEU A 80 -0.10 -48.81 -24.06
N VAL A 81 -0.23 -50.02 -23.53
CA VAL A 81 0.77 -50.63 -22.64
C VAL A 81 2.08 -50.86 -23.39
N VAL A 82 2.05 -51.41 -24.61
CA VAL A 82 3.26 -51.59 -25.42
C VAL A 82 3.93 -50.25 -25.76
N HIS A 83 3.14 -49.22 -26.08
CA HIS A 83 3.66 -47.89 -26.33
C HIS A 83 4.28 -47.29 -25.06
N PHE A 84 3.64 -47.44 -23.90
CA PHE A 84 4.17 -47.02 -22.60
C PHE A 84 5.49 -47.72 -22.27
N LEU A 85 5.56 -49.04 -22.42
CA LEU A 85 6.78 -49.82 -22.21
C LEU A 85 7.92 -49.35 -23.13
N LYS A 86 7.63 -49.14 -24.42
CA LYS A 86 8.63 -48.67 -25.40
C LYS A 86 9.06 -47.22 -25.18
N LYS A 87 8.14 -46.31 -24.84
CA LYS A 87 8.41 -44.87 -24.71
C LYS A 87 8.99 -44.51 -23.34
N ARG A 88 8.62 -45.23 -22.27
CA ARG A 88 8.95 -44.84 -20.87
C ARG A 88 9.88 -45.79 -20.12
N LEU A 89 9.93 -47.06 -20.51
CA LEU A 89 10.74 -48.09 -19.85
C LEU A 89 11.90 -48.60 -20.72
N ALA A 90 11.92 -48.31 -22.03
CA ALA A 90 13.08 -48.58 -22.87
C ALA A 90 14.22 -47.62 -22.49
N LYS A 91 15.35 -48.21 -22.07
CA LYS A 91 16.57 -47.50 -21.66
C LYS A 91 16.99 -46.46 -22.70
N SER A 92 17.36 -45.27 -22.23
CA SER A 92 18.38 -44.44 -22.89
C SER A 92 19.64 -45.30 -23.02
N ALA A 93 20.14 -45.49 -24.24
CA ALA A 93 21.23 -46.39 -24.55
C ALA A 93 22.62 -45.90 -24.08
N ALA A 94 22.69 -45.02 -23.07
CA ALA A 94 23.93 -44.43 -22.59
C ALA A 94 24.09 -44.53 -21.06
N GLY A 95 24.80 -45.57 -20.62
CA GLY A 95 25.90 -45.41 -19.67
C GLY A 95 25.65 -45.34 -18.16
N SER A 96 24.48 -44.96 -17.64
CA SER A 96 24.34 -44.84 -16.17
C SER A 96 22.96 -45.22 -15.65
N SER A 97 22.95 -46.12 -14.65
CA SER A 97 21.88 -46.41 -13.68
C SER A 97 20.44 -46.23 -14.15
N GLN A 98 19.71 -47.33 -14.38
CA GLN A 98 18.24 -47.48 -14.34
C GLN A 98 17.41 -46.18 -14.15
N SER A 99 17.45 -45.24 -15.09
CA SER A 99 16.63 -44.03 -15.04
C SER A 99 15.35 -44.34 -15.83
N PHE A 100 14.35 -44.87 -15.14
CA PHE A 100 13.03 -45.01 -15.73
C PHE A 100 12.38 -43.64 -15.83
N ASN A 101 12.03 -43.21 -17.03
CA ASN A 101 11.48 -41.87 -17.27
C ASN A 101 9.96 -41.89 -17.07
N LEU A 102 9.55 -42.03 -15.82
CA LEU A 102 8.14 -41.94 -15.42
C LEU A 102 7.68 -40.48 -15.21
N GLU A 103 8.62 -39.56 -15.00
CA GLU A 103 8.37 -38.17 -14.60
C GLU A 103 8.24 -37.18 -15.78
N LEU A 104 7.23 -37.35 -16.63
CA LEU A 104 6.94 -36.41 -17.72
C LEU A 104 6.30 -35.10 -17.25
N VAL A 105 5.60 -35.14 -16.10
CA VAL A 105 4.94 -33.98 -15.52
C VAL A 105 5.95 -33.13 -14.73
N GLY A 106 6.89 -33.78 -14.05
CA GLY A 106 7.89 -33.12 -13.20
C GLY A 106 8.77 -32.14 -13.96
N GLN A 107 9.19 -32.47 -15.19
CA GLN A 107 10.03 -31.61 -16.02
C GLN A 107 9.38 -30.25 -16.38
N TYR A 108 8.04 -30.14 -16.38
CA TYR A 108 7.37 -28.86 -16.61
C TYR A 108 7.39 -27.95 -15.37
N LEU A 109 7.52 -28.54 -14.17
CA LEU A 109 7.47 -27.84 -12.89
C LEU A 109 8.85 -27.40 -12.37
N VAL A 110 9.93 -27.87 -13.00
CA VAL A 110 11.31 -27.53 -12.65
C VAL A 110 11.78 -26.35 -13.50
N ASP A 111 12.62 -25.47 -12.94
CA ASP A 111 13.23 -24.34 -13.66
C ASP A 111 14.40 -24.79 -14.56
N GLU A 112 14.20 -25.84 -15.35
CA GLU A 112 15.19 -26.41 -16.27
C GLU A 112 14.53 -26.65 -17.63
N ASP A 113 15.33 -26.70 -18.68
CA ASP A 113 14.83 -27.08 -20.01
C ASP A 113 14.27 -28.52 -19.99
N LEU A 114 13.21 -28.74 -20.77
CA LEU A 114 12.54 -30.04 -20.88
C LEU A 114 13.54 -31.07 -21.42
N LYS A 115 13.85 -32.07 -20.60
CA LYS A 115 14.73 -33.19 -20.95
C LYS A 115 14.09 -34.09 -22.01
N ILE A 116 12.75 -34.15 -22.04
CA ILE A 116 11.97 -34.89 -23.02
C ILE A 116 11.00 -33.91 -23.69
N VAL A 117 11.31 -33.56 -24.93
CA VAL A 117 10.38 -32.86 -25.81
C VAL A 117 9.53 -33.94 -26.48
N GLU A 118 8.22 -33.93 -26.25
CA GLU A 118 7.33 -34.79 -27.03
C GLU A 118 7.36 -34.31 -28.48
N GLU A 119 7.97 -35.10 -29.37
CA GLU A 119 7.85 -34.91 -30.82
C GLU A 119 6.40 -35.18 -31.24
N LYS A 120 5.51 -34.21 -31.00
CA LYS A 120 4.21 -34.19 -31.64
C LYS A 120 4.47 -33.96 -33.12
N GLN A 121 3.96 -34.87 -33.95
CA GLN A 121 3.84 -34.65 -35.39
C GLN A 121 3.26 -33.25 -35.62
N PRO A 122 3.82 -32.43 -36.54
CA PRO A 122 3.35 -31.08 -36.73
C PRO A 122 1.86 -31.16 -37.05
N SER A 123 1.08 -30.51 -36.20
CA SER A 123 -0.37 -30.42 -36.34
C SER A 123 -0.70 -29.84 -37.72
N PHE A 124 -1.90 -30.12 -38.22
CA PHE A 124 -2.36 -29.52 -39.48
C PHE A 124 -2.15 -28.00 -39.51
N TRP A 125 -2.33 -27.35 -38.35
CA TRP A 125 -2.10 -25.92 -38.16
C TRP A 125 -0.64 -25.51 -38.29
N GLU A 126 0.29 -26.25 -37.70
CA GLU A 126 1.74 -25.96 -37.81
C GLU A 126 2.25 -26.16 -39.25
N ARG A 127 1.73 -27.18 -39.96
CA ARG A 127 2.04 -27.38 -41.38
C ARG A 127 1.51 -26.24 -42.23
N LEU A 128 0.28 -25.79 -41.97
CA LEU A 128 -0.32 -24.67 -42.67
C LEU A 128 0.42 -23.35 -42.41
N LEU A 129 0.90 -23.12 -41.18
CA LEU A 129 1.73 -21.96 -40.87
C LEU A 129 3.09 -22.02 -41.59
N GLN A 130 3.71 -23.20 -41.67
CA GLN A 130 4.95 -23.42 -42.42
C GLN A 130 4.78 -23.23 -43.92
N GLU A 131 3.69 -23.75 -44.50
CA GLU A 131 3.37 -23.61 -45.93
C GLU A 131 3.02 -22.16 -46.31
N ALA A 132 2.43 -21.40 -45.40
CA ALA A 132 2.04 -20.00 -45.64
C ALA A 132 3.16 -18.98 -45.33
N GLU A 133 4.35 -19.44 -44.87
CA GLU A 133 5.46 -18.58 -44.41
C GLU A 133 5.03 -17.53 -43.35
N LEU A 134 4.01 -17.86 -42.54
CA LEU A 134 3.45 -16.96 -41.54
C LEU A 134 4.15 -17.15 -40.19
N ASP A 135 5.22 -16.39 -39.99
CA ASP A 135 5.94 -16.38 -38.72
C ASP A 135 5.26 -15.50 -37.65
N SER A 136 5.57 -15.79 -36.39
CA SER A 136 5.17 -14.98 -35.21
C SER A 136 5.76 -13.56 -35.19
N ASN A 137 6.74 -13.31 -36.07
CA ASN A 137 7.26 -11.97 -36.36
C ASN A 137 6.39 -11.20 -37.35
N ALA A 138 5.73 -11.89 -38.28
CA ALA A 138 4.85 -11.28 -39.27
C ALA A 138 3.45 -10.98 -38.69
N ILE A 139 2.96 -11.83 -37.77
CA ILE A 139 1.64 -11.67 -37.15
C ILE A 139 1.79 -11.36 -35.64
N PRO A 140 1.51 -10.11 -35.22
CA PRO A 140 1.48 -9.69 -33.81
C PRO A 140 0.69 -10.57 -32.84
N TRP A 141 -0.37 -11.21 -33.36
CA TRP A 141 -1.38 -11.96 -32.60
C TRP A 141 -1.11 -13.46 -32.53
N LEU A 142 -0.12 -13.95 -33.29
CA LEU A 142 0.22 -15.36 -33.31
C LEU A 142 1.13 -15.67 -32.11
N PHE A 143 0.67 -16.59 -31.27
CA PHE A 143 1.45 -17.10 -30.15
C PHE A 143 2.39 -18.21 -30.63
N SER A 144 3.68 -18.11 -30.29
CA SER A 144 4.64 -19.14 -30.64
C SER A 144 4.69 -20.22 -29.55
N PRO A 145 4.53 -21.50 -29.91
CA PRO A 145 4.82 -22.57 -28.96
C PRO A 145 6.31 -22.55 -28.61
N SER A 146 6.62 -22.77 -27.32
CA SER A 146 7.99 -22.95 -26.84
C SER A 146 8.19 -24.42 -26.45
N PRO A 147 8.73 -25.26 -27.36
CA PRO A 147 8.77 -26.71 -27.14
C PRO A 147 9.75 -27.12 -26.03
N VAL A 148 10.84 -26.37 -25.85
CA VAL A 148 11.95 -26.74 -24.96
C VAL A 148 11.82 -26.19 -23.53
N LYS A 149 11.16 -25.05 -23.35
CA LYS A 149 11.12 -24.37 -22.05
C LYS A 149 10.16 -25.07 -21.08
N SER A 150 10.45 -25.05 -19.78
CA SER A 150 9.49 -25.50 -18.77
C SER A 150 8.36 -24.49 -18.54
N LEU A 151 7.30 -24.94 -17.87
CA LEU A 151 6.20 -24.05 -17.51
C LEU A 151 6.68 -22.95 -16.54
N LEU A 152 7.56 -23.30 -15.61
CA LEU A 152 8.08 -22.37 -14.61
C LEU A 152 8.96 -21.29 -15.25
N GLN A 153 9.81 -21.65 -16.23
CA GLN A 153 10.60 -20.68 -16.99
C GLN A 153 9.71 -19.67 -17.73
N LEU A 154 8.60 -20.12 -18.31
CA LEU A 154 7.63 -19.25 -18.99
C LEU A 154 6.86 -18.37 -18.02
N LEU A 155 6.50 -18.89 -16.84
CA LEU A 155 5.90 -18.09 -15.78
C LEU A 155 6.87 -16.99 -15.32
N ASN A 156 8.13 -17.33 -15.08
CA ASN A 156 9.17 -16.37 -14.72
C ASN A 156 9.43 -15.35 -15.82
N SER A 157 9.33 -15.74 -17.10
CA SER A 157 9.37 -14.80 -18.22
C SER A 157 8.18 -13.84 -18.18
N LEU A 158 6.96 -14.36 -18.03
CA LEU A 158 5.74 -13.55 -17.96
C LEU A 158 5.79 -12.54 -16.81
N VAL A 159 6.18 -12.96 -15.61
CA VAL A 159 6.31 -12.08 -14.45
C VAL A 159 7.33 -10.96 -14.72
N ARG A 160 8.48 -11.29 -15.32
CA ARG A 160 9.49 -10.30 -15.71
C ARG A 160 8.98 -9.32 -16.76
N ASP A 161 8.28 -9.82 -17.79
CA ASP A 161 7.74 -8.98 -18.86
C ASP A 161 6.67 -8.01 -18.32
N VAL A 162 5.79 -8.50 -17.43
CA VAL A 162 4.80 -7.66 -16.74
C VAL A 162 5.50 -6.61 -15.87
N ALA A 163 6.49 -7.00 -15.07
CA ALA A 163 7.25 -6.06 -14.25
C ALA A 163 7.94 -4.99 -15.10
N ALA A 164 8.55 -5.38 -16.22
CA ALA A 164 9.21 -4.46 -17.15
C ALA A 164 8.21 -3.48 -17.81
N ALA A 165 7.00 -3.95 -18.14
CA ALA A 165 5.97 -3.10 -18.75
C ALA A 165 5.48 -1.98 -17.81
N PHE A 166 5.55 -2.17 -16.49
CA PHE A 166 5.13 -1.17 -15.49
C PHE A 166 6.30 -0.45 -14.81
N ALA A 167 7.55 -0.84 -15.05
CA ALA A 167 8.73 -0.23 -14.45
C ALA A 167 8.83 1.27 -14.78
N THR A 168 8.57 1.63 -16.03
CA THR A 168 8.62 3.01 -16.54
C THR A 168 7.51 3.90 -15.98
N THR A 169 6.41 3.33 -15.50
CA THR A 169 5.26 4.10 -15.00
C THR A 169 5.63 4.94 -13.79
N LYS A 170 6.39 4.38 -12.84
CA LYS A 170 6.83 5.12 -11.65
C LYS A 170 7.69 6.32 -12.03
N GLU A 171 8.68 6.11 -12.89
CA GLU A 171 9.60 7.16 -13.32
C GLU A 171 8.87 8.27 -14.09
N THR A 172 7.98 7.88 -15.02
CA THR A 172 7.20 8.84 -15.81
C THR A 172 6.30 9.68 -14.91
N ILE A 173 5.60 9.05 -13.96
CA ILE A 173 4.77 9.75 -12.97
C ILE A 173 5.64 10.71 -12.13
N CYS A 174 6.79 10.26 -11.62
CA CYS A 174 7.68 11.14 -10.87
C CYS A 174 8.16 12.35 -11.69
N GLN A 175 8.45 12.18 -12.98
CA GLN A 175 8.82 13.26 -13.88
C GLN A 175 7.69 14.26 -14.15
N THR A 176 6.41 13.86 -13.99
CA THR A 176 5.28 14.81 -14.10
C THR A 176 5.18 15.76 -12.92
N PHE A 177 5.74 15.42 -11.77
CA PHE A 177 5.75 16.29 -10.60
C PHE A 177 6.89 17.29 -10.73
N THR A 178 6.55 18.57 -10.88
CA THR A 178 7.50 19.67 -10.76
C THR A 178 7.46 20.19 -9.32
N PRO A 179 8.60 20.23 -8.60
CA PRO A 179 8.63 20.80 -7.27
C PRO A 179 8.29 22.29 -7.38
N LYS A 180 7.22 22.71 -6.71
CA LYS A 180 6.91 24.11 -6.44
C LYS A 180 7.87 24.66 -5.37
N PRO A 181 8.04 25.99 -5.26
CA PRO A 181 8.99 26.60 -4.33
C PRO A 181 8.83 26.04 -2.91
N SER A 182 9.94 25.54 -2.36
CA SER A 182 10.04 25.07 -0.97
C SER A 182 10.22 26.28 -0.05
N VAL A 183 9.38 26.41 0.97
CA VAL A 183 9.53 27.46 1.98
C VAL A 183 10.16 26.85 3.23
N PRO A 184 11.35 27.32 3.65
CA PRO A 184 11.94 26.90 4.91
C PRO A 184 11.09 27.46 6.06
N LEU A 185 10.62 26.58 6.96
CA LEU A 185 9.80 26.99 8.09
C LEU A 185 10.66 27.51 9.25
N LEU A 186 11.54 26.69 9.83
CA LEU A 186 12.42 27.13 10.91
C LEU A 186 13.87 26.66 10.69
N PRO A 187 14.87 27.50 10.98
CA PRO A 187 16.23 27.03 11.18
C PRO A 187 16.28 26.20 12.47
N SER A 188 16.72 24.94 12.38
CA SER A 188 16.92 24.12 13.58
C SER A 188 18.03 24.73 14.43
N THR A 189 17.71 25.35 15.57
CA THR A 189 18.70 25.72 16.58
C THR A 189 19.21 24.44 17.23
N THR A 190 20.27 23.90 16.64
CA THR A 190 21.09 22.82 17.22
C THR A 190 21.87 23.42 18.39
N GLY A 191 21.25 23.51 19.57
CA GLY A 191 21.91 24.10 20.73
C GLY A 191 21.17 23.99 22.06
N ASP A 192 19.84 24.07 22.08
CA ASP A 192 19.12 24.00 23.34
C ASP A 192 18.70 22.58 23.70
N SER A 193 19.44 22.06 24.66
CA SER A 193 19.28 20.80 25.35
C SER A 193 18.01 20.80 26.24
N GLU A 194 16.84 20.93 25.64
CA GLU A 194 15.57 20.35 26.12
C GLU A 194 14.74 20.03 24.88
N VAL A 195 14.75 18.76 24.46
CA VAL A 195 13.94 18.21 23.36
C VAL A 195 12.59 18.92 23.28
N SER A 196 12.40 19.68 22.20
CA SER A 196 11.20 20.45 21.84
C SER A 196 9.95 19.86 22.50
N LYS A 197 9.42 20.55 23.53
CA LYS A 197 8.24 20.14 24.31
C LYS A 197 6.95 20.04 23.48
N ILE A 198 7.04 20.28 22.18
CA ILE A 198 5.93 20.36 21.23
C ILE A 198 5.92 19.10 20.37
N ASP A 199 4.78 18.44 20.28
CA ASP A 199 4.52 17.47 19.20
C ASP A 199 4.28 18.26 17.90
N SER A 200 5.37 18.69 17.26
CA SER A 200 5.34 19.54 16.05
C SER A 200 4.94 18.72 14.82
N LYS A 201 3.68 18.31 14.76
CA LYS A 201 3.10 17.67 13.58
C LYS A 201 2.57 18.73 12.63
N ILE A 202 3.09 18.72 11.41
CA ILE A 202 2.44 19.40 10.29
C ILE A 202 1.18 18.61 9.98
N GLY A 203 0.04 19.29 9.96
CA GLY A 203 -1.21 18.68 9.52
C GLY A 203 -1.86 19.49 8.42
N GLU A 204 -2.72 18.82 7.68
CA GLU A 204 -3.56 19.41 6.65
C GLU A 204 -5.02 19.34 7.10
N LEU A 205 -5.77 20.41 6.81
CA LEU A 205 -7.22 20.47 6.97
C LEU A 205 -7.85 21.17 5.78
N VAL A 206 -9.15 20.91 5.56
CA VAL A 206 -9.93 21.54 4.50
C VAL A 206 -11.12 22.26 5.13
N CYS A 207 -11.11 23.58 5.07
CA CYS A 207 -12.16 24.44 5.62
C CYS A 207 -12.79 25.24 4.47
N GLU A 208 -14.11 25.13 4.30
CA GLU A 208 -14.88 25.80 3.23
C GLU A 208 -14.28 25.60 1.81
N GLY A 209 -13.75 24.42 1.54
CA GLY A 209 -13.13 24.08 0.25
C GLY A 209 -11.70 24.58 0.05
N LYS A 210 -11.16 25.36 0.99
CA LYS A 210 -9.75 25.80 0.98
C LYS A 210 -8.89 24.79 1.73
N ARG A 211 -7.72 24.46 1.17
CA ARG A 211 -6.74 23.60 1.85
C ARG A 211 -5.83 24.47 2.71
N CYS A 212 -5.63 24.03 3.95
CA CYS A 212 -4.80 24.72 4.91
C CYS A 212 -3.81 23.72 5.51
N VAL A 213 -2.55 24.14 5.61
CA VAL A 213 -1.52 23.45 6.37
C VAL A 213 -1.25 24.26 7.62
N TYR A 214 -1.20 23.61 8.78
CA TYR A 214 -0.81 24.27 10.02
C TYR A 214 0.53 23.73 10.52
N TYR A 215 1.26 24.60 11.20
CA TYR A 215 2.54 24.29 11.81
C TYR A 215 2.64 24.97 13.18
N PRO A 216 2.65 24.20 14.29
CA PRO A 216 2.83 24.76 15.62
C PRO A 216 4.31 24.94 15.97
N SER A 217 4.61 26.09 16.59
CA SER A 217 5.85 26.45 17.26
C SER A 217 5.55 26.74 18.74
N ALA A 218 6.57 27.04 19.56
CA ALA A 218 6.45 27.07 21.03
C ALA A 218 5.38 28.01 21.55
N ARG A 219 5.20 29.17 20.89
CA ARG A 219 4.22 30.19 21.26
C ARG A 219 3.37 30.66 20.08
N ASP A 220 3.68 30.17 18.88
CA ASP A 220 3.09 30.59 17.62
C ASP A 220 2.49 29.40 16.87
N LEU A 221 1.35 29.60 16.23
CA LEU A 221 0.72 28.67 15.31
C LEU A 221 0.69 29.34 13.93
N PHE A 222 1.35 28.72 12.96
CA PHE A 222 1.34 29.19 11.58
C PHE A 222 0.27 28.44 10.81
N LEU A 223 -0.60 29.16 10.11
CA LEU A 223 -1.56 28.58 9.18
C LEU A 223 -1.25 29.09 7.77
N VAL A 224 -1.08 28.17 6.84
CA VAL A 224 -0.80 28.45 5.43
C VAL A 224 -1.97 27.94 4.59
N VAL A 225 -2.68 28.87 3.96
CA VAL A 225 -3.78 28.56 3.05
C VAL A 225 -3.26 28.47 1.63
N TYR A 226 -3.62 27.40 0.94
CA TYR A 226 -3.27 27.18 -0.46
C TYR A 226 -4.45 26.56 -1.22
N GLY A 227 -4.52 26.83 -2.52
CA GLY A 227 -5.58 26.29 -3.38
C GLY A 227 -6.71 27.26 -3.73
N ASP A 228 -6.57 28.56 -3.50
CA ASP A 228 -7.42 29.57 -4.12
C ASP A 228 -7.17 29.63 -5.64
N GLU A 229 -8.15 30.06 -6.44
CA GLU A 229 -8.08 30.26 -7.91
C GLU A 229 -6.84 31.06 -8.36
N THR A 230 -6.29 31.86 -7.44
CA THR A 230 -5.13 32.74 -7.64
C THR A 230 -3.77 32.03 -7.56
N GLN A 231 -3.71 30.75 -7.15
CA GLN A 231 -2.45 30.00 -6.91
C GLN A 231 -1.49 30.67 -5.89
N GLN A 232 -1.94 31.70 -5.18
CA GLN A 232 -1.18 32.38 -4.15
C GLN A 232 -1.36 31.66 -2.81
N MET A 233 -0.24 31.41 -2.13
CA MET A 233 -0.26 30.91 -0.76
C MET A 233 -0.35 32.11 0.18
N ARG A 234 -1.21 32.04 1.20
CA ARG A 234 -1.31 33.08 2.24
C ARG A 234 -1.00 32.50 3.61
N CYS A 235 -0.43 33.29 4.50
CA CYS A 235 -0.09 32.85 5.83
C CYS A 235 -0.69 33.76 6.91
N CYS A 236 -1.00 33.15 8.05
CA CYS A 236 -1.37 33.80 9.29
C CYS A 236 -0.50 33.22 10.41
N ARG A 237 0.14 34.10 11.18
CA ARG A 237 0.79 33.74 12.44
C ARG A 237 -0.18 34.07 13.57
N ALA A 238 -0.52 33.05 14.35
CA ALA A 238 -1.46 33.14 15.45
C ALA A 238 -0.77 32.83 16.78
N CYS A 239 -1.09 33.58 17.83
CA CYS A 239 -0.65 33.34 19.19
C CYS A 239 -1.87 33.33 20.13
N VAL A 240 -1.76 32.66 21.27
CA VAL A 240 -2.82 32.66 22.30
C VAL A 240 -2.30 33.45 23.49
N ARG A 241 -2.83 34.65 23.76
CA ARG A 241 -2.39 35.45 24.93
C ARG A 241 -3.36 35.40 26.10
N GLY A 242 -4.62 35.08 25.86
CA GLY A 242 -5.64 34.94 26.89
C GLY A 242 -6.67 33.89 26.51
N VAL A 243 -7.21 33.17 27.50
CA VAL A 243 -8.22 32.13 27.26
C VAL A 243 -9.51 32.49 28.00
N PRO A 244 -10.63 32.70 27.30
CA PRO A 244 -11.90 33.08 27.93
C PRO A 244 -12.41 31.95 28.84
N GLY A 245 -12.84 32.27 30.07
CA GLY A 245 -13.39 31.30 31.02
C GLY A 245 -12.38 30.72 32.02
N LEU A 246 -11.08 30.98 31.87
CA LEU A 246 -10.08 30.70 32.91
C LEU A 246 -9.93 31.93 33.81
N ALA A 247 -10.55 31.87 35.00
CA ALA A 247 -10.71 32.99 35.95
C ALA A 247 -9.40 33.66 36.43
N ASP A 248 -8.24 33.01 36.23
CA ASP A 248 -6.98 33.42 36.85
C ASP A 248 -6.08 34.30 35.98
N GLN A 249 -6.45 34.62 34.72
CA GLN A 249 -5.54 35.27 33.77
C GLN A 249 -5.58 36.81 33.73
N GLU A 250 -6.48 37.48 34.46
CA GLU A 250 -6.67 38.94 34.40
C GLU A 250 -5.40 39.76 34.78
N LYS A 251 -4.39 39.14 35.41
CA LYS A 251 -3.14 39.81 35.83
C LYS A 251 -1.89 39.48 35.02
N SER A 252 -1.93 38.52 34.08
CA SER A 252 -0.74 38.05 33.34
C SER A 252 -0.60 38.61 31.91
N GLY A 253 -1.50 39.51 31.51
CA GLY A 253 -1.73 39.89 30.12
C GLY A 253 -0.58 40.66 29.47
N THR A 254 0.38 39.95 28.88
CA THR A 254 1.17 40.42 27.71
C THR A 254 1.87 39.28 26.96
N GLU A 255 2.31 38.22 27.64
CA GLU A 255 3.03 37.11 27.01
C GLU A 255 2.12 36.03 26.40
N PRO A 256 2.46 35.47 25.22
CA PRO A 256 1.72 34.35 24.66
C PRO A 256 1.99 33.04 25.41
N LEU A 257 0.92 32.26 25.54
CA LEU A 257 0.90 30.93 26.15
C LEU A 257 1.71 29.93 25.34
N ASN A 258 2.22 28.91 26.02
CA ASN A 258 2.97 27.84 25.37
C ASN A 258 2.02 26.85 24.70
N LEU A 259 2.26 26.57 23.42
CA LEU A 259 1.58 25.55 22.63
C LEU A 259 2.35 24.24 22.73
N LEU A 260 1.73 23.22 23.33
CA LEU A 260 2.36 21.90 23.48
C LEU A 260 1.99 20.93 22.37
N SER A 261 0.75 20.98 21.88
CA SER A 261 0.27 20.06 20.84
C SER A 261 -0.90 20.69 20.11
N VAL A 262 -0.93 20.53 18.78
CA VAL A 262 -2.06 20.95 17.95
C VAL A 262 -2.43 19.79 17.03
N GLN A 263 -3.72 19.48 16.95
CA GLN A 263 -4.21 18.41 16.07
C GLN A 263 -5.59 18.76 15.49
N VAL A 264 -5.87 18.26 14.30
CA VAL A 264 -7.17 18.38 13.64
C VAL A 264 -8.23 17.60 14.42
N TYR A 265 -9.24 18.31 14.94
CA TYR A 265 -10.42 17.71 15.52
C TYR A 265 -11.39 17.28 14.40
N ASN A 266 -11.75 18.24 13.55
CA ASN A 266 -12.61 18.05 12.39
C ASN A 266 -12.16 19.00 11.24
N GLY A 267 -12.91 19.07 10.14
CA GLY A 267 -12.54 19.90 8.99
C GLY A 267 -12.46 21.41 9.26
N GLU A 268 -13.04 21.89 10.36
CA GLU A 268 -13.19 23.32 10.66
C GLU A 268 -12.53 23.74 11.98
N THR A 269 -12.05 22.79 12.79
CA THR A 269 -11.61 23.02 14.17
C THR A 269 -10.30 22.29 14.46
N LEU A 270 -9.36 22.99 15.08
CA LEU A 270 -8.13 22.45 15.65
C LEU A 270 -8.28 22.30 17.16
N SER A 271 -7.90 21.15 17.72
CA SER A 271 -7.69 21.03 19.16
C SER A 271 -6.29 21.49 19.52
N VAL A 272 -6.18 22.36 20.51
CA VAL A 272 -4.95 22.97 20.98
C VAL A 272 -4.72 22.62 22.45
N LEU A 273 -3.53 22.10 22.78
CA LEU A 273 -3.07 21.86 24.14
C LEU A 273 -2.17 23.02 24.57
N LEU A 274 -2.59 23.72 25.62
CA LEU A 274 -1.95 24.92 26.16
C LEU A 274 -1.30 24.62 27.51
N GLU A 275 -0.22 25.33 27.80
CA GLU A 275 0.39 25.42 29.13
C GLU A 275 0.34 26.87 29.61
N TYR A 276 -0.14 27.07 30.84
CA TYR A 276 -0.30 28.37 31.48
C TYR A 276 0.12 28.32 32.96
N ARG A 277 0.39 29.47 33.55
CA ARG A 277 0.62 29.62 35.00
C ARG A 277 -0.64 30.16 35.67
N SER A 278 -1.03 29.61 36.81
CA SER A 278 -2.10 30.17 37.63
C SER A 278 -1.56 31.31 38.49
N SER A 279 -2.38 32.33 38.74
CA SER A 279 -2.04 33.48 39.57
C SER A 279 -2.00 33.17 41.08
N GLU A 280 -2.59 32.06 41.52
CA GLU A 280 -2.60 31.65 42.93
C GLU A 280 -1.33 30.89 43.35
N ARG A 281 -0.67 30.20 42.40
CA ARG A 281 0.54 29.40 42.64
C ARG A 281 1.49 29.51 41.44
N ASP A 282 2.34 30.55 41.46
CA ASP A 282 3.33 30.83 40.40
C ASP A 282 4.29 29.66 40.10
N ASP A 283 4.49 28.74 41.05
CA ASP A 283 5.39 27.59 40.92
C ASP A 283 4.79 26.40 40.15
N VAL A 284 3.48 26.42 39.84
CA VAL A 284 2.78 25.27 39.24
C VAL A 284 2.30 25.60 37.83
N MET A 285 2.74 24.79 36.87
CA MET A 285 2.23 24.84 35.49
C MET A 285 0.91 24.07 35.39
N PHE A 286 -0.07 24.71 34.77
CA PHE A 286 -1.37 24.16 34.45
C PHE A 286 -1.48 23.90 32.95
N ASN A 287 -2.35 22.95 32.60
CA ASN A 287 -2.61 22.62 31.20
C ASN A 287 -4.10 22.72 30.89
N ALA A 288 -4.42 23.15 29.68
CA ALA A 288 -5.79 23.20 29.18
C ALA A 288 -5.86 22.69 27.75
N VAL A 289 -6.99 22.10 27.40
CA VAL A 289 -7.31 21.71 26.03
C VAL A 289 -8.44 22.60 25.55
N ALA A 290 -8.28 23.21 24.38
CA ALA A 290 -9.27 24.11 23.81
C ALA A 290 -9.50 23.79 22.33
N GLN A 291 -10.69 24.09 21.84
CA GLN A 291 -11.02 24.01 20.43
C GLN A 291 -10.86 25.38 19.77
N LEU A 292 -10.10 25.44 18.68
CA LEU A 292 -9.86 26.63 17.87
C LEU A 292 -10.59 26.48 16.53
N PRO A 293 -11.71 27.18 16.31
CA PRO A 293 -12.33 27.30 15.00
C PRO A 293 -11.35 27.96 14.03
N VAL A 294 -11.10 27.32 12.90
CA VAL A 294 -10.06 27.72 11.95
C VAL A 294 -10.54 28.88 11.07
N LYS A 295 -11.84 28.93 10.74
CA LYS A 295 -12.42 29.94 9.84
C LYS A 295 -12.11 31.40 10.23
N PRO A 296 -12.30 31.85 11.50
CA PRO A 296 -11.91 33.20 11.91
C PRO A 296 -10.41 33.49 11.74
N VAL A 297 -9.57 32.47 11.95
CA VAL A 297 -8.11 32.58 11.82
C VAL A 297 -7.69 32.67 10.35
N LEU A 298 -8.37 31.95 9.45
CA LEU A 298 -8.11 32.04 8.00
C LEU A 298 -8.44 33.42 7.43
N ASN A 299 -9.44 34.11 7.98
CA ASN A 299 -9.77 35.48 7.58
C ASN A 299 -8.69 36.50 7.94
N LEU A 300 -7.74 36.13 8.81
CA LEU A 300 -6.57 36.94 9.16
C LEU A 300 -5.38 36.66 8.23
N ALA A 301 -5.43 35.60 7.41
CA ALA A 301 -4.36 35.24 6.49
C ALA A 301 -4.35 36.17 5.25
N ASN A 302 -3.81 37.37 5.44
CA ASN A 302 -3.74 38.41 4.40
C ASN A 302 -2.36 38.53 3.75
N GLU A 303 -1.32 38.01 4.39
CA GLU A 303 0.08 38.13 3.92
C GLU A 303 0.45 36.99 2.95
N ALA A 304 1.22 37.30 1.91
CA ALA A 304 1.74 36.31 0.97
C ALA A 304 2.74 35.38 1.66
N PHE A 305 2.56 34.07 1.50
CA PHE A 305 3.43 33.07 2.09
C PHE A 305 4.71 32.89 1.27
N GLY A 306 5.88 32.97 1.93
CA GLY A 306 7.19 32.74 1.32
C GLY A 306 7.96 34.01 0.94
N GLU A 307 7.38 35.21 1.12
CA GLU A 307 8.08 36.50 0.93
C GLU A 307 8.81 36.96 2.20
N LEU A 308 8.35 36.51 3.37
CA LEU A 308 8.87 36.87 4.69
C LEU A 308 9.42 35.64 5.40
N ALA A 309 10.41 35.84 6.28
CA ALA A 309 10.73 34.84 7.30
C ALA A 309 9.54 34.68 8.26
N LEU A 310 9.36 33.51 8.89
CA LEU A 310 8.22 33.26 9.79
C LEU A 310 8.07 34.31 10.91
N GLU A 311 9.17 34.87 11.40
CA GLU A 311 9.17 35.92 12.42
C GLU A 311 8.63 37.27 11.91
N GLY A 312 8.67 37.49 10.60
CA GLY A 312 8.22 38.73 9.95
C GLY A 312 6.71 38.84 9.77
N TYR A 313 5.96 37.74 9.96
CA TYR A 313 4.50 37.76 9.90
C TYR A 313 3.90 38.39 11.16
N GLU A 314 2.84 39.19 10.99
CA GLU A 314 2.09 39.77 12.10
C GLU A 314 1.48 38.68 13.00
N CYS A 315 1.74 38.73 14.33
CA CYS A 315 1.15 37.77 15.27
C CYS A 315 -0.22 38.24 15.74
N HIS A 316 -1.26 37.54 15.32
CA HIS A 316 -2.63 37.79 15.75
C HIS A 316 -2.98 36.98 17.00
N ASP A 317 -3.59 37.64 17.99
CA ASP A 317 -4.13 36.93 19.16
C ASP A 317 -5.46 36.26 18.80
N VAL A 318 -5.46 34.92 18.85
CA VAL A 318 -6.60 34.05 18.54
C VAL A 318 -7.26 33.47 19.78
N GLY A 319 -6.79 33.83 20.98
CA GLY A 319 -7.33 33.30 22.23
C GLY A 319 -8.84 33.54 22.41
N ARG A 320 -9.33 34.68 21.92
CA ARG A 320 -10.76 35.03 21.87
C ARG A 320 -11.63 34.10 21.03
N PHE A 321 -11.05 33.32 20.13
CA PHE A 321 -11.78 32.37 19.29
C PHE A 321 -11.85 30.98 19.91
N LEU A 322 -11.14 30.74 21.01
CA LEU A 322 -11.16 29.43 21.67
C LEU A 322 -12.54 29.14 22.26
N THR A 323 -12.98 27.91 22.05
CA THR A 323 -14.26 27.35 22.54
C THR A 323 -14.01 26.02 23.22
N GLN A 324 -14.96 25.53 24.03
CA GLN A 324 -14.89 24.21 24.70
C GLN A 324 -13.54 23.99 25.39
N ILE A 325 -13.25 24.87 26.36
CA ILE A 325 -11.99 24.88 27.08
C ILE A 325 -12.12 23.98 28.30
N HIS A 326 -11.27 22.96 28.36
CA HIS A 326 -11.21 21.98 29.45
C HIS A 326 -9.91 22.17 30.22
N SER A 327 -10.00 22.54 31.51
CA SER A 327 -8.82 22.70 32.36
C SER A 327 -8.39 21.34 32.91
N LEU A 328 -7.11 20.98 32.70
CA LEU A 328 -6.56 19.72 33.20
C LEU A 328 -5.93 19.88 34.59
N GLY A 329 -6.00 21.07 35.18
CA GLY A 329 -5.35 21.36 36.46
C GLY A 329 -3.81 21.22 36.38
N PRO A 330 -3.15 20.88 37.50
CA PRO A 330 -1.72 20.61 37.54
C PRO A 330 -1.40 19.23 36.96
N PHE A 331 -1.45 19.11 35.63
CA PHE A 331 -1.16 17.87 34.91
C PHE A 331 -0.12 18.11 33.86
N HIS A 332 1.12 17.65 34.07
CA HIS A 332 2.26 17.85 33.15
C HIS A 332 2.04 17.20 31.77
N ALA A 333 1.22 17.81 30.93
CA ALA A 333 0.89 17.36 29.60
C ALA A 333 2.07 17.58 28.66
N VAL A 334 2.19 16.74 27.63
CA VAL A 334 3.24 16.87 26.60
C VAL A 334 2.66 16.73 25.20
N SER A 335 1.73 15.80 25.01
CA SER A 335 1.14 15.55 23.69
C SER A 335 -0.34 15.21 23.83
N MET A 336 -1.07 15.43 22.74
CA MET A 336 -2.48 15.12 22.65
C MET A 336 -2.79 14.28 21.41
N ALA A 337 -3.78 13.40 21.52
CA ALA A 337 -4.41 12.69 20.41
C ALA A 337 -5.91 12.97 20.43
N VAL A 338 -6.49 13.42 19.31
CA VAL A 338 -7.93 13.73 19.21
C VAL A 338 -8.64 12.93 18.13
N SER A 339 -9.93 12.70 18.34
CA SER A 339 -10.81 11.99 17.41
C SER A 339 -12.17 12.69 17.32
N GLY A 340 -12.33 13.60 16.35
CA GLY A 340 -13.60 14.30 16.08
C GLY A 340 -14.83 13.40 15.98
N PRO A 341 -14.82 12.33 15.16
CA PRO A 341 -15.99 11.45 15.02
C PRO A 341 -16.42 10.74 16.31
N ARG A 342 -15.52 10.64 17.29
CA ARG A 342 -15.80 10.02 18.60
C ARG A 342 -15.92 11.04 19.72
N ARG A 343 -15.70 12.34 19.44
CA ARG A 343 -15.68 13.43 20.43
C ARG A 343 -14.71 13.20 21.59
N LEU A 344 -13.61 12.50 21.34
CA LEU A 344 -12.66 12.12 22.39
C LEU A 344 -11.32 12.80 22.18
N ALA A 345 -10.70 13.19 23.30
CA ALA A 345 -9.32 13.61 23.36
C ALA A 345 -8.56 12.80 24.42
N ALA A 346 -7.32 12.46 24.10
CA ALA A 346 -6.39 11.76 24.98
C ALA A 346 -5.14 12.61 25.17
N VAL A 347 -4.83 12.99 26.41
CA VAL A 347 -3.66 13.80 26.73
C VAL A 347 -2.66 12.96 27.51
N PHE A 348 -1.42 12.96 27.05
CA PHE A 348 -0.33 12.18 27.63
C PHE A 348 0.62 13.06 28.44
N SER A 349 1.01 12.57 29.61
CA SER A 349 2.03 13.17 30.46
C SER A 349 3.31 12.34 30.46
N ARG A 350 4.41 12.92 29.99
CA ARG A 350 5.72 12.23 29.95
C ARG A 350 6.28 11.97 31.35
N ARG A 351 6.11 12.91 32.29
CA ARG A 351 6.63 12.82 33.66
C ARG A 351 5.96 11.69 34.45
N THR A 352 4.64 11.58 34.33
CA THR A 352 3.86 10.61 35.11
C THR A 352 3.58 9.32 34.35
N LYS A 353 3.87 9.27 33.03
CA LYS A 353 3.47 8.18 32.12
C LYS A 353 1.96 7.89 32.15
N LYS A 354 1.15 8.88 32.53
CA LYS A 354 -0.31 8.77 32.57
C LYS A 354 -0.95 9.33 31.31
N VAL A 355 -2.08 8.75 30.94
CA VAL A 355 -2.98 9.25 29.89
C VAL A 355 -4.29 9.65 30.55
N ARG A 356 -4.80 10.82 30.23
CA ARG A 356 -6.16 11.24 30.57
C ARG A 356 -7.00 11.24 29.30
N LEU A 357 -8.19 10.66 29.38
CA LEU A 357 -9.20 10.66 28.33
C LEU A 357 -10.35 11.53 28.79
N PHE A 358 -10.87 12.36 27.91
CA PHE A 358 -12.07 13.15 28.17
C PHE A 358 -12.90 13.29 26.90
N ASP A 359 -14.19 13.49 27.09
CA ASP A 359 -15.12 13.89 26.04
C ASP A 359 -14.95 15.39 25.81
N VAL A 360 -14.71 15.77 24.56
CA VAL A 360 -14.44 17.15 24.15
C VAL A 360 -15.72 17.99 24.17
N ASP A 361 -16.87 17.36 23.92
CA ASP A 361 -18.16 18.03 23.78
C ASP A 361 -19.03 17.91 25.05
N ALA A 362 -18.56 17.24 26.11
CA ALA A 362 -19.27 17.21 27.38
C ALA A 362 -19.20 18.59 28.05
N GLU A 363 -20.35 19.12 28.47
CA GLU A 363 -20.41 20.25 29.39
C GLU A 363 -19.92 19.73 30.75
N GLU A 364 -19.02 20.47 31.42
CA GLU A 364 -18.59 20.13 32.78
C GLU A 364 -19.86 20.15 33.67
N GLU A 365 -20.36 18.97 34.06
CA GLU A 365 -21.38 18.88 35.11
C GLU A 365 -20.78 19.53 36.35
N GLU A 366 -21.33 20.67 36.78
CA GLU A 366 -20.95 21.33 38.02
C GLU A 366 -21.08 20.29 39.13
N GLU A 367 -19.94 19.78 39.65
CA GLU A 367 -19.94 19.02 40.89
C GLU A 367 -20.42 20.00 41.97
N GLU A 368 -21.70 19.93 42.32
CA GLU A 368 -22.26 20.58 43.51
C GLU A 368 -21.42 20.11 44.70
N GLU A 369 -20.50 20.95 45.19
CA GLU A 369 -19.82 20.72 46.45
C GLU A 369 -20.91 20.66 47.55
N GLU A 370 -21.27 19.46 47.97
CA GLU A 370 -22.04 19.24 49.19
C GLU A 370 -21.20 19.79 50.36
N GLU A 371 -21.49 21.03 50.77
CA GLU A 371 -21.07 21.57 52.05
C GLU A 371 -21.66 20.71 53.18
N GLU A 372 -20.90 19.73 53.69
CA GLU A 372 -21.21 19.09 54.96
C GLU A 372 -20.95 20.07 56.11
N GLY A 373 -22.03 20.53 56.75
CA GLY A 373 -22.04 21.33 57.98
C GLY A 373 -22.03 20.53 59.27
#